data_AF-A0A820PLT5-F1
#
_entry.id   AF-A0A820PLT5-F1
#
_cell.length_a   1.000
_cell.length_b   1.000
_cell.length_c   1.000
_cell.angle_alpha   90.00
_cell.angle_beta   90.00
_cell.angle_gamma   90.00
#
_symmetry.space_group_name_H-M   'P 1'
#
loop_
_entity.id
_entity.type
_entity.pdbx_description
1 polymer ?
#
loop_
_entity_poly.entity_id
_entity_poly.type
_entity_poly.pdbx_seq_one_letter_code
_entity_poly.pdbx_strand_id
1 'polypeptide(L)'
;MALNIIFLDIDGVLCLGRKMDKNCLQHLKTITDVTSARIVLSSSWRFFPKSRAQIEASFKEIGINSLLGWTGSQGKTRVDEIYSWM
;
A
#
# COMPACT_ATOMS: atom_id res chain seq x y z
N MET A 1 1.71 -15.70 16.75
CA MET A 1 2.21 -14.34 16.44
C MET A 1 1.07 -13.53 15.87
N ALA A 2 0.92 -12.27 16.27
CA ALA A 2 -0.13 -11.39 15.74
C ALA A 2 0.23 -10.92 14.31
N LEU A 3 -0.77 -10.77 13.45
CA LEU A 3 -0.60 -10.24 12.11
C LEU A 3 -0.59 -8.71 12.16
N ASN A 4 0.52 -8.10 11.74
CA ASN A 4 0.63 -6.64 11.60
C ASN A 4 0.21 -6.23 10.20
N ILE A 5 -0.70 -5.27 10.08
CA ILE A 5 -1.22 -4.81 8.78
C ILE A 5 -1.08 -3.29 8.68
N ILE A 6 -0.59 -2.83 7.54
CA ILE A 6 -0.57 -1.41 7.15
C ILE A 6 -1.61 -1.23 6.05
N PHE A 7 -2.64 -0.43 6.33
CA PHE A 7 -3.53 0.10 5.30
C PHE A 7 -2.86 1.33 4.68
N LEU A 8 -2.32 1.15 3.49
CA LEU A 8 -1.43 2.11 2.87
C LEU A 8 -2.18 3.01 1.87
N ASP A 9 -2.17 4.31 2.12
CA ASP A 9 -2.44 5.29 1.06
C ASP A 9 -1.17 5.54 0.24
N ILE A 10 -1.33 5.92 -1.02
CA ILE A 10 -0.21 6.15 -1.96
C ILE A 10 0.08 7.64 -2.09
N ASP A 11 -0.96 8.45 -2.27
CA ASP A 11 -0.82 9.89 -2.48
C ASP A 11 -0.31 10.56 -1.20
N GLY A 12 0.77 11.34 -1.30
CA GLY A 12 1.38 12.00 -0.15
C GLY A 12 2.20 11.09 0.78
N VAL A 13 2.17 9.76 0.58
CA VAL A 13 3.01 8.79 1.30
C VAL A 13 4.16 8.31 0.42
N LEU A 14 3.82 7.63 -0.69
CA LEU A 14 4.80 7.11 -1.64
C LEU A 14 4.89 7.96 -2.91
N CYS A 15 3.80 8.62 -3.31
CA CYS A 15 3.76 9.50 -4.46
C CYS A 15 3.80 10.95 -4.02
N LEU A 16 4.98 11.57 -4.11
CA LEU A 16 5.16 13.01 -3.86
C LEU A 16 5.05 13.75 -5.19
N GLY A 17 3.86 14.26 -5.48
CA GLY A 17 3.53 14.92 -6.75
C GLY A 17 3.13 13.92 -7.85
N ARG A 18 3.97 13.75 -8.87
CA ARG A 18 3.66 12.88 -10.04
C ARG A 18 4.53 11.63 -10.14
N LYS A 19 5.41 11.39 -9.18
CA LYS A 19 6.38 10.29 -9.22
C LYS A 19 6.41 9.56 -7.88
N MET A 20 6.67 8.26 -7.97
CA MET A 20 6.96 7.45 -6.78
C MET A 20 8.31 7.90 -6.20
N ASP A 21 8.31 8.27 -4.94
CA ASP A 21 9.51 8.70 -4.23
C ASP A 21 10.29 7.49 -3.73
N LYS A 22 11.55 7.38 -4.17
CA LYS A 22 12.41 6.23 -3.84
C LYS A 22 12.78 6.17 -2.36
N ASN A 23 12.89 7.30 -1.68
CA ASN A 23 13.20 7.33 -0.26
C ASN A 23 12.01 6.85 0.57
N CYS A 24 10.80 7.29 0.24
CA CYS A 24 9.58 6.80 0.87
C CYS A 24 9.39 5.29 0.68
N LEU A 25 9.66 4.79 -0.53
CA LEU A 25 9.67 3.35 -0.82
C LEU A 25 10.69 2.60 0.06
N GLN A 26 11.91 3.12 0.19
CA GLN A 26 12.95 2.51 1.02
C GLN A 26 12.56 2.49 2.51
N HIS A 27 11.98 3.58 3.01
CA HIS A 27 11.47 3.64 4.38
C HIS A 27 10.34 2.63 4.61
N LEU A 28 9.39 2.52 3.67
CA LEU A 28 8.34 1.52 3.73
C LEU A 28 8.93 0.10 3.79
N LYS A 29 9.96 -0.19 2.99
CA LYS A 29 10.68 -1.47 3.04
C LYS A 29 11.22 -1.76 4.43
N THR A 30 11.97 -0.81 5.00
CA THR A 30 12.54 -0.93 6.34
C THR A 30 11.45 -1.18 7.38
N ILE A 31 10.33 -0.45 7.32
CA ILE A 31 9.20 -0.66 8.23
C ILE A 31 8.67 -2.08 8.08
N THR A 32 8.41 -2.55 6.85
CA THR A 32 7.88 -3.90 6.64
C THR A 32 8.86 -5.01 7.06
N ASP A 33 10.16 -4.81 6.86
CA ASP A 33 11.20 -5.77 7.25
C ASP A 33 11.29 -5.89 8.79
N VAL A 34 11.31 -4.75 9.50
CA VAL A 34 11.47 -4.72 10.96
C VAL A 34 10.21 -5.19 11.68
N THR A 35 9.03 -4.82 11.17
CA THR A 35 7.75 -5.07 11.84
C THR A 35 7.06 -6.34 11.35
N SER A 36 7.56 -6.95 10.27
CA SER A 36 6.87 -8.02 9.53
C SER A 36 5.45 -7.63 9.06
N ALA A 37 5.17 -6.34 8.93
CA ALA A 37 3.85 -5.87 8.54
C ALA A 37 3.54 -6.19 7.07
N ARG A 38 2.30 -6.60 6.84
CA ARG A 38 1.72 -6.82 5.51
C ARG A 38 0.99 -5.58 5.05
N ILE A 39 0.96 -5.32 3.75
CA ILE A 39 0.38 -4.12 3.17
C ILE A 39 -0.96 -4.44 2.54
N VAL A 40 -1.97 -3.65 2.87
CA VAL A 40 -3.25 -3.59 2.14
C VAL A 40 -3.35 -2.22 1.50
N LEU A 41 -3.48 -2.14 0.17
CA LEU A 41 -3.65 -0.86 -0.49
C LEU A 41 -5.03 -0.28 -0.16
N SER A 42 -4.99 0.89 0.46
CA SER A 42 -6.14 1.67 0.87
C SER A 42 -6.04 3.04 0.22
N SER A 43 -5.98 3.04 -1.11
CA SER A 43 -5.80 4.22 -1.98
C SER A 43 -6.66 4.10 -3.24
N SER A 44 -7.05 5.21 -3.86
CA SER A 44 -7.81 5.22 -5.12
C SER A 44 -7.07 4.53 -6.28
N TRP A 45 -5.74 4.47 -6.20
CA TRP A 45 -4.87 3.80 -7.17
C TRP A 45 -5.24 2.31 -7.37
N ARG A 46 -5.86 1.66 -6.38
CA ARG A 46 -6.29 0.25 -6.49
C ARG A 46 -7.34 0.01 -7.59
N PHE A 47 -8.10 1.03 -7.97
CA PHE A 47 -9.14 0.90 -9.00
C PHE A 47 -8.59 0.81 -10.42
N PHE A 48 -7.36 1.28 -10.63
CA PHE A 48 -6.79 1.39 -11.96
C PHE A 48 -5.72 0.31 -12.17
N PRO A 49 -5.89 -0.62 -13.14
CA PRO A 49 -4.91 -1.66 -13.41
C PRO A 49 -3.49 -1.12 -13.67
N LYS A 50 -3.37 0.02 -14.36
CA LYS A 50 -2.08 0.67 -14.63
C LYS A 50 -1.39 1.14 -13.34
N SER A 51 -2.16 1.77 -12.44
CA SER A 51 -1.65 2.24 -11.15
C SER A 51 -1.23 1.09 -10.25
N ARG A 52 -2.00 -0.02 -10.24
CA ARG A 52 -1.61 -1.25 -9.52
C ARG A 52 -0.30 -1.84 -10.05
N ALA A 53 -0.18 -1.98 -11.38
CA ALA A 53 1.04 -2.47 -12.00
C ALA A 53 2.26 -1.59 -11.68
N GLN A 54 2.07 -0.27 -11.61
CA GLN A 54 3.13 0.67 -11.21
C GLN A 54 3.57 0.43 -9.75
N ILE A 55 2.62 0.29 -8.81
CA ILE A 55 2.92 0.02 -7.41
C ILE A 55 3.64 -1.32 -7.26
N GLU A 56 3.13 -2.38 -7.90
CA GLU A 56 3.74 -3.72 -7.89
C GLU A 56 5.15 -3.71 -8.47
N ALA A 57 5.38 -3.00 -9.57
CA ALA A 57 6.69 -2.84 -10.16
C ALA A 57 7.66 -2.11 -9.22
N SER A 58 7.22 -1.02 -8.59
CA SER A 58 8.02 -0.29 -7.60
C SER A 58 8.35 -1.15 -6.39
N PHE A 59 7.37 -1.89 -5.86
CA PHE A 59 7.58 -2.80 -4.72
C PHE A 59 8.57 -3.90 -5.08
N LYS A 60 8.45 -4.47 -6.29
CA LYS A 60 9.39 -5.48 -6.79
C LYS A 60 10.81 -4.92 -6.97
N GLU A 61 10.96 -3.71 -7.50
CA GLU A 61 12.26 -3.05 -7.70
C GLU A 61 13.06 -2.96 -6.39
N ILE A 62 12.39 -2.66 -5.28
CA ILE A 62 13.02 -2.50 -3.96
C ILE A 62 12.86 -3.73 -3.04
N GLY A 63 12.24 -4.80 -3.51
CA GLY A 63 12.10 -6.06 -2.77
C GLY A 63 11.05 -6.05 -1.65
N ILE A 64 9.99 -5.26 -1.76
CA ILE A 64 8.80 -5.37 -0.89
C ILE A 64 7.92 -6.52 -1.39
N ASN A 65 7.85 -7.61 -0.62
CA ASN A 65 7.00 -8.76 -0.90
C ASN A 65 5.77 -8.83 0.03
N SER A 66 5.52 -7.76 0.77
CA SER A 66 4.54 -7.74 1.86
C SER A 66 3.11 -7.39 1.42
N LEU A 67 2.87 -7.14 0.14
CA LEU A 67 1.53 -6.85 -0.39
C LEU A 67 0.59 -8.05 -0.16
N LEU A 68 -0.54 -7.79 0.50
CA LEU A 68 -1.55 -8.78 0.86
C LEU A 68 -2.83 -8.63 0.03
N GLY A 69 -3.14 -7.40 -0.38
CA GLY A 69 -4.32 -7.09 -1.20
C GLY A 69 -4.64 -5.61 -1.19
N TRP A 70 -5.91 -5.29 -1.39
CA TRP A 70 -6.44 -3.92 -1.40
C TRP A 70 -7.87 -3.90 -0.86
N THR A 71 -8.29 -2.75 -0.33
CA THR A 71 -9.66 -2.58 0.18
C THR A 71 -10.68 -2.60 -0.96
N GLY A 72 -11.92 -2.99 -0.63
CA GLY A 72 -13.05 -2.90 -1.56
C GLY A 72 -13.49 -1.46 -1.80
N SER A 73 -14.58 -1.28 -2.56
CA SER A 73 -15.29 0.01 -2.71
C SER A 73 -16.65 -0.01 -2.02
N GLN A 74 -16.82 -0.90 -1.04
CA GLN A 74 -18.03 -1.01 -0.23
C GLN A 74 -17.96 0.06 0.86
N GLY A 75 -18.93 0.97 0.92
CA GLY A 75 -18.98 2.03 1.93
C GLY A 75 -19.00 3.44 1.35
N LYS A 76 -19.19 4.43 2.23
CA LYS A 76 -19.23 5.86 1.84
C LYS A 76 -17.89 6.54 2.07
N THR A 77 -17.07 5.98 2.96
CA THR A 77 -15.79 6.53 3.38
C THR A 77 -14.68 5.49 3.30
N ARG A 78 -13.43 5.94 3.25
CA ARG A 78 -12.24 5.08 3.33
C ARG A 78 -12.22 4.23 4.62
N VAL A 79 -12.77 4.78 5.70
CA VAL A 79 -12.86 4.10 6.99
C VAL A 79 -13.78 2.88 6.87
N ASP A 80 -14.94 3.02 6.22
CA ASP A 80 -15.86 1.90 5.96
C ASP A 80 -15.17 0.81 5.11
N GLU A 81 -14.42 1.21 4.08
CA GLU A 81 -13.70 0.28 3.21
C GLU A 81 -12.64 -0.53 3.97
N ILE A 82 -11.95 0.10 4.93
CA ILE A 82 -10.97 -0.54 5.80
C ILE A 82 -11.68 -1.51 6.76
N TYR A 83 -12.74 -1.07 7.43
CA TYR A 83 -13.52 -1.93 8.34
C TYR A 83 -14.15 -3.12 7.62
N SER A 84 -14.56 -2.97 6.36
CA SER A 84 -15.08 -4.07 5.57
C SER A 84 -14.02 -5.09 5.14
N TRP A 85 -12.74 -4.71 5.14
CA TRP A 85 -11.64 -5.60 4.78
C TRP A 85 -11.14 -6.42 5.98
N MET A 86 -11.18 -5.82 7.19
CA MET A 86 -10.80 -6.45 8.46
C MET A 86 -11.75 -7.58 8.86
#